data_AF-A0A060SD96-F1
#
_entry.id   AF-A0A060SD96-F1
#
_cell.length_a   1.000
_cell.length_b   1.000
_cell.length_c   1.000
_cell.angle_alpha   90.00
_cell.angle_beta   90.00
_cell.angle_gamma   90.00
#
_symmetry.space_group_name_H-M   'P 1'
#
loop_
_entity.id
_entity.type
_entity.pdbx_description
1 polymer ?
#
loop_
_entity_poly.entity_id
_entity_poly.type
_entity_poly.pdbx_seq_one_letter_code
_entity_poly.pdbx_strand_id
1 'polypeptide(L)'
;MHAFLLVAIYWGQNSYGATHSDVANYQKTLSFYCQDDAIDVIPIAFINKFYGTGNAPVLDLANVTICNTTMDSTFSGTGLLNCAFLASDIQTCQSKGKVLTLSLGGGGASVGFQSDSQAEAFADTIWNDFLGGSSSTRPFGSAILDG
;
A
#
# COMPACT_ATOMS: atom_id res chain seq x y z
N MET A 1 6.56 -30.95 -15.18
CA MET A 1 5.72 -30.09 -14.32
C MET A 1 6.67 -29.10 -13.68
N HIS A 2 6.81 -27.89 -14.25
CA HIS A 2 7.67 -26.86 -13.65
C HIS A 2 6.88 -26.24 -12.49
N ALA A 3 7.36 -26.42 -11.27
CA ALA A 3 6.88 -25.66 -10.13
C ALA A 3 7.41 -24.24 -10.30
N PHE A 4 6.52 -23.27 -10.53
CA PHE A 4 6.87 -21.86 -10.42
C PHE A 4 6.99 -21.56 -8.93
N LEU A 5 8.22 -21.32 -8.46
CA LEU A 5 8.46 -20.80 -7.13
C LEU A 5 8.14 -19.31 -7.19
N LEU A 6 7.06 -18.89 -6.53
CA LEU A 6 6.71 -17.49 -6.37
C LEU A 6 7.31 -16.98 -5.06
N VAL A 7 7.99 -15.84 -5.12
CA VAL A 7 8.48 -15.11 -3.95
C VAL A 7 7.64 -13.85 -3.77
N ALA A 8 7.04 -13.74 -2.59
CA ALA A 8 6.34 -12.55 -2.15
C ALA A 8 7.15 -11.82 -1.08
N ILE A 9 7.31 -10.50 -1.23
CA ILE A 9 7.93 -9.65 -0.19
C ILE A 9 7.01 -8.50 0.19
N TYR A 10 6.86 -8.24 1.48
CA TYR A 10 6.14 -7.06 1.94
C TYR A 10 6.97 -5.80 1.72
N TRP A 11 6.33 -4.73 1.25
CA TRP A 11 6.92 -3.41 1.12
C TRP A 11 6.04 -2.36 1.80
N GLY A 12 6.63 -1.42 2.51
CA GLY A 12 5.92 -0.27 3.05
C GLY A 12 6.33 0.06 4.48
N GLN A 13 6.60 -0.93 5.34
CA GLN A 13 6.81 -0.69 6.77
C GLN A 13 8.26 -0.39 7.21
N ASN A 14 9.22 -0.37 6.30
CA ASN A 14 10.63 -0.13 6.64
C ASN A 14 11.13 -0.95 7.85
N SER A 15 10.87 -2.27 7.85
CA SER A 15 11.15 -3.14 9.00
C SER A 15 12.61 -3.07 9.47
N TYR A 16 13.56 -2.83 8.58
CA TYR A 16 14.97 -2.67 8.93
C TYR A 16 15.20 -1.38 9.74
N GLY A 17 14.65 -0.25 9.29
CA GLY A 17 14.76 1.04 9.99
C GLY A 17 13.97 1.11 11.30
N ALA A 18 13.09 0.14 11.59
CA ALA A 18 12.43 0.02 12.90
C ALA A 18 13.40 -0.41 14.02
N THR A 19 14.51 -1.06 13.68
CA THR A 19 15.48 -1.60 14.66
C THR A 19 16.92 -1.11 14.45
N HIS A 20 17.15 -0.29 13.42
CA HIS A 20 18.47 0.24 13.07
C HIS A 20 18.41 1.74 12.77
N SER A 21 19.55 2.43 12.82
CA SER A 21 19.68 3.88 12.62
C SER A 21 20.44 4.29 11.35
N ASP A 22 20.98 3.34 10.61
CA ASP A 22 21.71 3.55 9.35
C ASP A 22 20.73 3.72 8.19
N VAL A 23 20.37 4.98 7.94
CA VAL A 23 19.42 5.40 6.88
C VAL A 23 19.76 4.86 5.48
N ALA A 24 21.03 4.52 5.22
CA ALA A 24 21.47 3.94 3.96
C ALA A 24 20.80 2.59 3.65
N ASN A 25 20.37 1.85 4.67
CA ASN A 25 19.73 0.53 4.54
C ASN A 25 18.22 0.56 4.83
N TYR A 26 17.65 1.76 5.02
CA TYR A 26 16.20 1.90 5.09
C TYR A 26 15.56 1.51 3.75
N GLN A 27 14.28 1.17 3.83
CA GLN A 27 13.42 0.85 2.69
C GLN A 27 13.65 1.79 1.51
N LYS A 28 13.78 1.19 0.32
CA LYS A 28 13.91 1.90 -0.94
C LYS A 28 12.55 2.10 -1.61
N THR A 29 12.53 2.87 -2.69
CA THR A 29 11.34 3.03 -3.54
C THR A 29 10.86 1.67 -4.04
N LEU A 30 9.57 1.56 -4.38
CA LEU A 30 8.99 0.31 -4.85
C LEU A 30 9.67 -0.15 -6.16
N SER A 31 10.03 0.82 -7.02
CA SER A 31 10.78 0.60 -8.25
C SER A 31 12.15 -0.06 -8.08
N PHE A 32 12.80 0.08 -6.91
CA PHE A 32 14.06 -0.60 -6.60
C PHE A 32 13.86 -2.11 -6.49
N TYR A 33 12.85 -2.54 -5.74
CA TYR A 33 12.60 -3.95 -5.48
C TYR A 33 12.08 -4.70 -6.70
N CYS A 34 11.29 -4.06 -7.56
CA CYS A 34 10.82 -4.74 -8.76
C CYS A 34 11.86 -4.87 -9.89
N GLN A 35 13.08 -4.35 -9.71
CA GLN A 35 14.21 -4.73 -10.56
C GLN A 35 14.76 -6.12 -10.23
N ASP A 36 14.45 -6.66 -9.06
CA ASP A 36 14.90 -7.99 -8.68
C ASP A 36 14.01 -9.05 -9.36
N ASP A 37 14.62 -9.86 -10.22
CA ASP A 37 13.93 -10.93 -10.93
C ASP A 37 13.49 -12.08 -10.00
N ALA A 38 14.04 -12.15 -8.79
CA ALA A 38 13.64 -13.16 -7.81
C ALA A 38 12.32 -12.82 -7.11
N ILE A 39 11.81 -11.58 -7.18
CA ILE A 39 10.56 -11.16 -6.55
C ILE A 39 9.43 -11.25 -7.56
N ASP A 40 8.30 -11.85 -7.20
CA ASP A 40 7.13 -11.97 -8.11
C ASP A 40 5.95 -11.13 -7.62
N VAL A 41 5.74 -11.08 -6.30
CA VAL A 41 4.58 -10.43 -5.68
C VAL A 41 5.06 -9.44 -4.61
N ILE A 42 4.49 -8.24 -4.60
CA ILE A 42 4.81 -7.21 -3.60
C ILE A 42 3.51 -6.70 -2.96
N PRO A 43 3.08 -7.26 -1.82
CA PRO A 43 2.01 -6.69 -1.03
C PRO A 43 2.46 -5.36 -0.40
N ILE A 44 1.76 -4.29 -0.76
CA ILE A 44 1.95 -2.94 -0.22
C ILE A 44 1.30 -2.87 1.17
N ALA A 45 2.10 -2.60 2.18
CA ALA A 45 1.80 -2.75 3.59
C ALA A 45 1.86 -1.39 4.32
N PHE A 46 0.77 -0.86 4.86
CA PHE A 46 -0.57 -1.47 5.02
C PHE A 46 -1.69 -0.42 5.02
N ILE A 47 -2.92 -0.86 4.72
CA ILE A 47 -4.09 -0.24 5.35
C ILE A 47 -4.20 -0.79 6.78
N ASN A 48 -3.71 -0.04 7.76
CA ASN A 48 -3.64 -0.49 9.16
C ASN A 48 -4.84 -0.09 10.01
N LYS A 49 -5.74 0.75 9.48
CA LYS A 49 -7.00 1.11 10.12
C LYS A 49 -8.10 1.25 9.08
N PHE A 50 -9.22 0.55 9.28
CA PHE A 50 -10.33 0.57 8.30
C PHE A 50 -11.14 1.86 8.37
N TYR A 51 -11.29 2.46 9.56
CA TYR A 51 -12.12 3.64 9.77
C TYR A 51 -11.34 4.75 10.49
N GLY A 52 -10.77 5.66 9.71
CA GLY A 52 -10.05 6.85 10.17
C GLY A 52 -10.93 8.11 10.17
N THR A 53 -10.26 9.27 10.10
CA THR A 53 -10.93 10.56 9.94
C THR A 53 -11.76 10.57 8.66
N GLY A 54 -13.00 11.04 8.73
CA GLY A 54 -13.92 11.04 7.59
C GLY A 54 -14.38 9.64 7.17
N ASN A 55 -14.19 8.63 8.02
CA ASN A 55 -14.49 7.23 7.74
C ASN A 55 -13.66 6.60 6.61
N ALA A 56 -12.57 7.27 6.20
CA ALA A 56 -11.63 6.77 5.20
C ALA A 56 -10.63 5.77 5.81
N PRO A 57 -10.12 4.79 5.03
CA PRO A 57 -9.04 3.93 5.48
C PRO A 57 -7.77 4.73 5.78
N VAL A 58 -6.91 4.19 6.64
CA VAL A 58 -5.59 4.77 6.93
C VAL A 58 -4.53 3.91 6.27
N LEU A 59 -3.84 4.51 5.30
CA LEU A 59 -2.63 3.98 4.71
C LEU A 59 -1.42 4.40 5.56
N ASP A 60 -0.62 3.42 5.96
CA ASP A 60 0.63 3.62 6.67
C ASP A 60 1.74 2.93 5.86
N LEU A 61 2.68 3.72 5.34
CA LEU A 61 3.87 3.26 4.62
C LEU A 61 5.15 3.64 5.38
N ALA A 62 5.08 3.56 6.71
CA ALA A 62 6.06 4.00 7.67
C ALA A 62 6.35 5.52 7.63
N ASN A 63 6.35 6.13 8.80
CA ASN A 63 6.36 7.59 8.97
C ASN A 63 7.62 8.34 8.50
N VAL A 64 8.61 7.70 7.86
CA VAL A 64 9.97 8.28 7.79
C VAL A 64 10.58 8.37 6.39
N THR A 65 10.12 7.65 5.36
CA THR A 65 10.95 7.54 4.13
C THR A 65 10.29 7.77 2.78
N ILE A 66 9.00 7.44 2.59
CA ILE A 66 8.45 7.42 1.22
C ILE A 66 7.15 8.21 1.08
N CYS A 67 6.11 7.87 1.84
CA CYS A 67 4.87 8.65 1.88
C CYS A 67 4.36 8.74 3.31
N ASN A 68 4.27 9.94 3.88
CA ASN A 68 3.83 10.14 5.26
C ASN A 68 3.24 11.54 5.50
N THR A 69 2.54 11.71 6.61
CA THR A 69 1.81 12.96 6.94
C THR A 69 2.70 14.18 7.22
N THR A 70 4.02 13.99 7.41
CA THR A 70 4.95 15.12 7.60
C THR A 70 5.51 15.65 6.29
N MET A 71 5.56 14.81 5.25
CA MET A 71 6.10 15.17 3.93
C MET A 71 5.01 15.30 2.87
N ASP A 72 3.85 14.67 3.07
CA ASP A 72 2.80 14.50 2.08
C ASP A 72 1.44 14.98 2.56
N SER A 73 0.61 15.36 1.60
CA SER A 73 -0.76 15.79 1.86
C SER A 73 -1.70 14.62 2.13
N THR A 74 -2.80 14.90 2.81
CA THR A 74 -3.95 13.99 2.91
C THR A 74 -5.11 14.53 2.06
N PHE A 75 -6.04 13.66 1.69
CA PHE A 75 -7.26 14.10 1.02
C PHE A 75 -8.16 14.91 1.99
N SER A 76 -8.76 15.99 1.49
CA SER A 76 -9.58 16.90 2.30
C SER A 76 -10.68 16.17 3.07
N GLY A 77 -10.81 16.45 4.37
CA GLY A 77 -11.80 15.82 5.24
C GLY A 77 -11.44 14.40 5.70
N THR A 78 -10.29 13.87 5.30
CA THR A 78 -9.84 12.51 5.64
C THR A 78 -8.47 12.51 6.32
N GLY A 79 -8.05 11.34 6.80
CA GLY A 79 -6.65 11.06 7.18
C GLY A 79 -5.90 10.25 6.13
N LEU A 80 -6.48 10.05 4.94
CA LEU A 80 -5.92 9.19 3.91
C LEU A 80 -4.81 9.93 3.17
N LEU A 81 -3.61 9.34 3.13
CA LEU A 81 -2.44 9.90 2.46
C LEU A 81 -2.68 10.01 0.95
N ASN A 82 -2.21 11.10 0.36
CA ASN A 82 -2.11 11.27 -1.09
C ASN A 82 -0.67 11.02 -1.53
N CYS A 83 -0.40 9.78 -1.93
CA CYS A 83 0.89 9.30 -2.40
C CYS A 83 0.92 9.15 -3.93
N ALA A 84 0.21 10.01 -4.67
CA ALA A 84 -0.03 9.81 -6.11
C ALA A 84 1.25 9.70 -6.96
N PHE A 85 2.38 10.22 -6.48
CA PHE A 85 3.69 10.06 -7.12
C PHE A 85 4.15 8.59 -7.22
N LEU A 86 3.68 7.71 -6.33
CA LEU A 86 3.94 6.27 -6.37
C LEU A 86 3.26 5.56 -7.55
N ALA A 87 2.34 6.22 -8.26
CA ALA A 87 1.70 5.63 -9.43
C ALA A 87 2.72 5.13 -10.46
N SER A 88 3.76 5.93 -10.70
CA SER A 88 4.82 5.62 -11.66
C SER A 88 5.64 4.38 -11.26
N ASP A 89 5.95 4.25 -9.98
CA ASP A 89 6.64 3.10 -9.41
C ASP A 89 5.81 1.83 -9.52
N ILE A 90 4.53 1.89 -9.14
CA ILE A 90 3.60 0.74 -9.21
C ILE A 90 3.47 0.25 -10.66
N GLN A 91 3.22 1.17 -11.59
CA GLN A 91 3.09 0.84 -13.02
C GLN A 91 4.40 0.30 -13.60
N THR A 92 5.55 0.81 -13.16
CA THR A 92 6.86 0.27 -13.55
C THR A 92 6.99 -1.18 -13.11
N CYS A 93 6.62 -1.51 -11.89
CA CYS A 93 6.70 -2.88 -11.38
C CYS A 93 5.71 -3.82 -12.10
N GLN A 94 4.48 -3.37 -12.36
CA GLN A 94 3.50 -4.10 -13.16
C GLN A 94 4.01 -4.35 -14.59
N SER A 95 4.67 -3.37 -15.21
CA SER A 95 5.26 -3.54 -16.56
C SER A 95 6.38 -4.60 -16.61
N LYS A 96 6.95 -4.94 -15.44
CA LYS A 96 7.94 -6.00 -15.26
C LYS A 96 7.32 -7.36 -14.89
N GLY A 97 6.00 -7.46 -14.93
CA GLY A 97 5.26 -8.67 -14.61
C GLY A 97 5.15 -8.96 -13.11
N LYS A 98 5.45 -7.99 -12.25
CA LYS A 98 5.25 -8.13 -10.80
C LYS A 98 3.77 -7.92 -10.46
N VAL A 99 3.27 -8.68 -9.49
CA VAL A 99 1.91 -8.52 -8.94
C VAL A 99 1.97 -7.63 -7.70
N LEU A 100 1.22 -6.53 -7.70
CA LEU A 100 1.19 -5.54 -6.64
C LEU A 100 -0.17 -5.56 -5.95
N THR A 101 -0.24 -6.10 -4.73
CA THR A 101 -1.50 -6.17 -3.97
C THR A 101 -1.51 -5.17 -2.81
N LEU A 102 -2.69 -4.82 -2.31
CA LEU A 102 -2.87 -4.05 -1.10
C LEU A 102 -3.00 -4.98 0.11
N SER A 103 -2.16 -4.80 1.12
CA SER A 103 -2.30 -5.56 2.36
C SER A 103 -3.12 -4.79 3.39
N LEU A 104 -4.13 -5.46 3.96
CA LEU A 104 -5.01 -4.95 5.00
C LEU A 104 -4.60 -5.53 6.36
N GLY A 105 -4.45 -4.68 7.38
CA GLY A 105 -4.06 -5.09 8.74
C GLY A 105 -2.61 -4.73 9.09
N GLY A 106 -1.85 -5.71 9.58
CA GLY A 106 -0.50 -5.52 10.13
C GLY A 106 -0.45 -5.53 11.66
N GLY A 107 0.75 -5.46 12.23
CA GLY A 107 0.96 -5.45 13.67
C GLY A 107 0.40 -4.19 14.32
N GLY A 108 -0.43 -4.34 15.36
CA GLY A 108 -1.06 -3.21 16.05
C GLY A 108 -2.20 -2.53 15.26
N ALA A 109 -2.66 -3.15 14.18
CA ALA A 109 -3.72 -2.61 13.33
C ALA A 109 -5.08 -2.52 14.04
N SER A 110 -5.89 -1.53 13.66
CA SER A 110 -7.26 -1.33 14.11
C SER A 110 -8.23 -1.71 12.99
N VAL A 111 -8.50 -3.01 12.88
CA VAL A 111 -9.28 -3.62 11.80
C VAL A 111 -10.43 -4.47 12.35
N GLY A 112 -11.43 -4.72 11.50
CA GLY A 112 -12.59 -5.54 11.84
C GLY A 112 -13.89 -4.95 11.29
N PHE A 113 -14.92 -5.81 11.24
CA PHE A 113 -16.26 -5.47 10.79
C PHE A 113 -17.29 -5.93 11.83
N GLN A 114 -18.36 -5.16 11.98
CA GLN A 114 -19.48 -5.46 12.87
C GLN A 114 -20.59 -6.23 12.14
N SER A 115 -20.55 -6.29 10.81
CA SER A 115 -21.49 -7.02 9.97
C SER A 115 -20.93 -7.25 8.56
N ASP A 116 -21.52 -8.21 7.84
CA ASP A 116 -21.19 -8.48 6.44
C ASP A 116 -21.44 -7.25 5.55
N SER A 117 -22.55 -6.53 5.75
CA SER A 117 -22.83 -5.31 5.00
C SER A 117 -21.78 -4.20 5.23
N GLN A 118 -21.17 -4.16 6.42
CA GLN A 118 -20.06 -3.23 6.67
C GLN A 118 -18.79 -3.68 5.92
N ALA A 119 -18.53 -4.98 5.88
CA ALA A 119 -17.42 -5.54 5.11
C ALA A 119 -17.58 -5.30 3.60
N GLU A 120 -18.79 -5.47 3.06
CA GLU A 120 -19.15 -5.17 1.67
C GLU A 120 -18.91 -3.69 1.34
N ALA A 121 -19.40 -2.77 2.18
CA ALA A 121 -19.19 -1.33 1.99
C ALA A 121 -17.69 -0.93 2.05
N PHE A 122 -16.91 -1.60 2.90
CA PHE A 122 -15.47 -1.39 2.95
C PHE A 122 -14.75 -1.97 1.72
N ALA A 123 -15.19 -3.11 1.21
CA ALA A 123 -14.70 -3.67 -0.04
C ALA A 123 -14.94 -2.71 -1.22
N ASP A 124 -16.11 -2.07 -1.28
CA ASP A 124 -16.39 -1.02 -2.27
C ASP A 124 -15.44 0.17 -2.12
N THR A 125 -15.10 0.55 -0.89
CA THR A 125 -14.12 1.62 -0.63
C THR A 125 -12.74 1.23 -1.16
N ILE A 126 -12.24 0.04 -0.83
CA ILE A 126 -10.95 -0.46 -1.35
C ILE A 126 -10.97 -0.55 -2.88
N TRP A 127 -12.06 -1.05 -3.46
CA TRP A 127 -12.22 -1.17 -4.90
C TRP A 127 -12.13 0.20 -5.61
N ASN A 128 -12.80 1.21 -5.07
CA ASN A 128 -12.87 2.54 -5.65
C ASN A 128 -11.60 3.39 -5.43
N ASP A 129 -10.94 3.23 -4.29
CA ASP A 129 -9.77 4.05 -3.93
C ASP A 129 -8.44 3.46 -4.47
N PHE A 130 -8.33 2.13 -4.60
CA PHE A 130 -7.05 1.46 -4.90
C PHE A 130 -7.09 0.54 -6.13
N LEU A 131 -8.26 -0.02 -6.45
CA LEU A 131 -8.40 -1.02 -7.52
C LEU A 131 -9.16 -0.41 -8.72
N GLY A 132 -9.93 -1.22 -9.43
CA GLY A 132 -10.53 -0.88 -10.72
C GLY A 132 -11.76 0.04 -10.65
N GLY A 133 -12.18 0.48 -9.46
CA GLY A 133 -13.26 1.44 -9.30
C GLY A 133 -12.81 2.89 -9.54
N SER A 134 -13.66 3.84 -9.18
CA SER A 134 -13.41 5.27 -9.38
C SER A 134 -13.68 6.06 -8.11
N SER A 135 -12.77 6.97 -7.78
CA SER A 135 -12.84 7.81 -6.58
C SER A 135 -12.07 9.11 -6.80
N SER A 136 -12.47 10.17 -6.11
CA SER A 136 -11.69 11.41 -6.02
C SER A 136 -10.53 11.31 -5.02
N THR A 137 -10.49 10.26 -4.19
CA THR A 137 -9.51 10.06 -3.11
C THR A 137 -8.64 8.83 -3.35
N ARG A 138 -7.95 8.77 -4.50
CA ARG A 138 -7.07 7.65 -4.87
C ARG A 138 -5.64 7.86 -4.37
N PRO A 139 -5.17 7.14 -3.34
CA PRO A 139 -3.85 7.38 -2.72
C PRO A 139 -2.68 7.17 -3.66
N PHE A 140 -2.82 6.25 -4.61
CA PHE A 140 -1.80 5.97 -5.62
C PHE A 140 -2.14 6.58 -6.98
N GLY A 141 -2.96 7.65 -6.99
CA GLY A 141 -3.33 8.38 -8.19
C GLY A 141 -3.97 7.48 -9.25
N SER A 142 -3.38 7.44 -10.44
CA SER A 142 -3.87 6.66 -11.58
C SER A 142 -3.49 5.18 -11.55
N ALA A 143 -2.67 4.72 -10.60
CA ALA A 143 -2.35 3.32 -10.49
C ALA A 143 -3.56 2.51 -10.00
N ILE A 144 -3.67 1.28 -10.52
CA ILE A 144 -4.65 0.28 -10.16
C ILE A 144 -3.86 -0.93 -9.67
N LEU A 145 -4.04 -1.31 -8.41
CA LEU A 145 -3.38 -2.50 -7.86
C LEU A 145 -4.01 -3.78 -8.39
N ASP A 146 -3.25 -4.87 -8.33
CA ASP A 146 -3.61 -6.19 -8.87
C ASP A 146 -4.50 -7.01 -7.93
N GLY A 147 -4.71 -6.54 -6.69
CA GLY A 147 -5.59 -7.16 -5.69
C GLY A 147 -5.40 -6.63 -4.29
#